data_AF-A0A8K0J0I2-F1
#
_entry.id   AF-A0A8K0J0I2-F1
#
_cell.length_a   1.000
_cell.length_b   1.000
_cell.length_c   1.000
_cell.angle_alpha   90.00
_cell.angle_beta   90.00
_cell.angle_gamma   90.00
#
_symmetry.space_group_name_H-M   'P 1'
#
loop_
_entity.id
_entity.type
_entity.pdbx_description
1 polymer ?
#
loop_
_entity_poly.entity_id
_entity_poly.type
_entity_poly.pdbx_seq_one_letter_code
_entity_poly.pdbx_strand_id
1 'polypeptide(L)'
;MAPRTDFPPVRACLFDVDGLLLNTEDLYTLCVNIVLERHNRPPLPWSVKAKLQGRPAPQANRLFSDWAQLPVSDAQYADELAAVQAEHFP
;
A
#
# COMPACT_ATOMS: atom_id res chain seq x y z
N MET A 1 -28.28 19.66 3.60
CA MET A 1 -29.18 18.56 3.21
C MET A 1 -29.14 17.52 4.32
N ALA A 2 -30.28 17.04 4.82
CA ALA A 2 -30.28 15.98 5.82
C ALA A 2 -29.81 14.65 5.18
N PRO A 3 -28.99 13.84 5.86
CA PRO A 3 -28.56 12.55 5.33
C PRO A 3 -29.76 11.62 5.16
N ARG A 4 -29.75 10.80 4.09
CA ARG A 4 -30.74 9.75 3.87
C ARG A 4 -30.66 8.73 5.01
N THR A 5 -31.82 8.30 5.49
CA THR A 5 -31.97 7.29 6.55
C THR A 5 -32.86 6.13 6.11
N ASP A 6 -33.33 6.14 4.85
CA ASP A 6 -34.29 5.20 4.26
C ASP A 6 -33.62 3.99 3.59
N PHE A 7 -32.57 3.44 4.19
CA PHE A 7 -31.88 2.28 3.64
C PHE A 7 -32.59 0.96 3.97
N PRO A 8 -32.57 -0.03 3.06
CA PRO A 8 -33.07 -1.37 3.37
C PRO A 8 -32.25 -2.03 4.50
N PRO A 9 -32.82 -2.98 5.26
CA PRO A 9 -32.11 -3.67 6.32
C PRO A 9 -30.82 -4.36 5.81
N VAL A 10 -29.69 -4.07 6.46
CA VAL A 10 -28.40 -4.70 6.16
C VAL A 10 -28.36 -6.09 6.81
N ARG A 11 -28.05 -7.12 6.01
CA ARG A 11 -28.05 -8.54 6.46
C ARG A 11 -26.65 -9.12 6.60
N ALA A 12 -25.64 -8.49 6.00
CA ALA A 12 -24.24 -8.89 6.05
C ALA A 12 -23.35 -7.67 5.78
N CYS A 13 -22.13 -7.70 6.31
CA CYS A 13 -21.10 -6.68 6.09
C CYS A 13 -19.81 -7.37 5.61
N LEU A 14 -19.13 -6.74 4.65
CA LEU A 14 -17.80 -7.12 4.21
C LEU A 14 -16.84 -6.05 4.69
N PHE A 15 -15.83 -6.46 5.46
CA PHE A 15 -14.80 -5.57 5.99
C PHE A 15 -13.50 -5.88 5.27
N ASP A 16 -12.85 -4.83 4.81
CA ASP A 16 -11.43 -4.92 4.44
C ASP A 16 -10.60 -5.10 5.71
N VAL A 17 -9.46 -5.76 5.61
CA VAL A 17 -8.56 -5.97 6.76
C VAL A 17 -7.58 -4.81 6.86
N ASP A 18 -6.90 -4.50 5.76
CA ASP A 18 -5.82 -3.54 5.71
C ASP A 18 -6.35 -2.10 5.74
N GLY A 19 -5.89 -1.30 6.71
CA GLY A 19 -6.31 0.10 6.88
C GLY A 19 -7.73 0.28 7.43
N LEU A 20 -8.51 -0.79 7.60
CA LEU A 20 -9.84 -0.76 8.23
C LEU A 20 -9.87 -1.48 9.57
N LEU A 21 -9.53 -2.77 9.61
CA LEU A 21 -9.48 -3.54 10.85
C LEU A 21 -8.12 -3.42 11.55
N LEU A 22 -7.03 -3.34 10.75
CA LEU A 22 -5.66 -3.22 11.23
C LEU A 22 -4.96 -2.03 10.58
N ASN A 23 -4.09 -1.34 11.31
CA ASN A 23 -3.28 -0.25 10.77
C ASN A 23 -2.02 -0.75 10.04
N THR A 24 -2.18 -1.72 9.15
CA THR A 24 -1.09 -2.30 8.34
C THR A 24 -0.61 -1.32 7.26
N GLU A 25 -1.47 -0.44 6.79
CA GLU A 25 -1.16 0.55 5.74
C GLU A 25 -0.04 1.53 6.11
N ASP A 26 0.08 1.88 7.39
CA ASP A 26 1.19 2.71 7.88
C ASP A 26 2.51 1.95 7.83
N LEU A 27 2.51 0.67 8.22
CA LEU A 27 3.70 -0.19 8.17
C LEU A 27 4.13 -0.50 6.74
N TYR A 28 3.19 -0.78 5.83
CA TYR A 28 3.50 -0.94 4.41
C TYR A 28 4.15 0.33 3.84
N THR A 29 3.62 1.51 4.19
CA THR A 29 4.16 2.79 3.73
C THR A 29 5.55 3.05 4.29
N LEU A 30 5.75 2.77 5.57
CA LEU A 30 7.05 2.87 6.22
C LEU A 30 8.09 1.99 5.51
N CYS A 31 7.78 0.71 5.31
CA CYS A 31 8.71 -0.24 4.68
C CYS A 31 9.06 0.19 3.25
N VAL A 32 8.07 0.61 2.45
CA VAL A 32 8.30 1.13 1.11
C VAL A 32 9.20 2.37 1.15
N ASN A 33 8.95 3.31 2.05
CA ASN A 33 9.75 4.54 2.15
C ASN A 33 11.20 4.28 2.55
N ILE A 34 11.46 3.30 3.43
CA ILE A 34 12.82 2.88 3.78
C ILE A 34 13.56 2.36 2.56
N VAL A 35 12.92 1.53 1.74
CA VAL A 35 13.52 1.03 0.49
C VAL A 35 13.74 2.17 -0.51
N LEU A 36 12.76 3.06 -0.68
CA LEU A 36 12.89 4.24 -1.56
C LEU A 36 14.07 5.12 -1.14
N GLU A 37 14.25 5.36 0.15
CA GLU A 37 15.36 6.16 0.70
C GLU A 37 16.73 5.54 0.38
N ARG A 38 16.88 4.21 0.50
CA ARG A 38 18.12 3.49 0.13
C ARG A 38 18.54 3.74 -1.33
N HIS A 39 17.56 3.97 -2.21
CA HIS A 39 17.75 4.24 -3.63
C HIS A 39 17.66 5.73 -3.98
N ASN A 40 17.77 6.63 -3.00
CA ASN A 40 17.70 8.10 -3.16
C ASN A 40 16.39 8.59 -3.81
N ARG A 41 15.28 7.86 -3.61
CA ARG A 41 13.96 8.22 -4.12
C ARG A 41 13.15 8.92 -3.02
N PRO A 42 12.36 9.97 -3.33
CA PRO A 42 11.52 10.61 -2.33
C PRO A 42 10.47 9.65 -1.78
N PRO A 43 9.94 9.92 -0.57
CA PRO A 43 8.86 9.13 0.01
C PRO A 43 7.66 8.99 -0.95
N LEU A 44 6.97 7.86 -0.86
CA LEU A 44 5.79 7.54 -1.65
C LEU A 44 4.70 8.61 -1.43
N PRO A 45 4.38 9.43 -2.45
CA PRO A 45 3.36 10.46 -2.31
C PRO A 45 1.97 9.83 -2.27
N TRP A 46 1.05 10.48 -1.53
CA TRP A 46 -0.33 10.02 -1.40
C TRP A 46 -1.04 9.83 -2.75
N SER A 47 -0.76 10.70 -3.73
CA SER A 47 -1.34 10.63 -5.08
C SER A 47 -0.95 9.37 -5.85
N VAL A 48 0.18 8.74 -5.51
CA VAL A 48 0.59 7.44 -6.05
C VAL A 48 0.03 6.33 -5.17
N LYS A 49 0.18 6.40 -3.84
CA LYS A 49 -0.34 5.40 -2.89
C LYS A 49 -1.82 5.08 -3.12
N ALA A 50 -2.66 6.11 -3.27
CA ALA A 50 -4.10 5.95 -3.53
C ALA A 50 -4.42 5.21 -4.84
N LYS A 51 -3.50 5.22 -5.81
CA LYS A 51 -3.63 4.44 -7.06
C LYS A 51 -3.16 3.00 -6.91
N LEU A 52 -2.47 2.64 -5.83
CA LEU A 52 -2.00 1.27 -5.60
C LEU A 52 -3.01 0.46 -4.79
N GLN A 53 -3.65 1.09 -3.80
CA GLN A 53 -4.60 0.44 -2.89
C GLN A 53 -5.78 -0.21 -3.64
N GLY A 54 -6.21 -1.38 -3.16
CA GLY A 54 -7.32 -2.16 -3.70
C GLY A 54 -7.07 -2.82 -5.06
N ARG A 55 -5.85 -2.74 -5.61
CA ARG A 55 -5.49 -3.41 -6.87
C ARG A 55 -4.81 -4.75 -6.64
N PRO A 56 -4.94 -5.69 -7.61
CA PRO A 56 -4.10 -6.88 -7.62
C PRO A 56 -2.60 -6.51 -7.64
N ALA A 57 -1.79 -7.24 -6.87
CA ALA A 57 -0.35 -7.03 -6.76
C ALA A 57 0.37 -6.80 -8.10
N PRO A 58 0.14 -7.59 -9.18
CA PRO A 58 0.82 -7.37 -10.46
C PRO A 58 0.54 -5.99 -11.08
N GLN A 59 -0.65 -5.43 -10.86
CA GLN A 59 -1.03 -4.12 -11.39
C GLN A 59 -0.46 -2.99 -10.53
N ALA A 60 -0.53 -3.15 -9.19
CA ALA A 60 0.07 -2.19 -8.25
C ALA A 60 1.59 -2.11 -8.45
N ASN A 61 2.27 -3.25 -8.58
CA ASN A 61 3.72 -3.30 -8.78
C ASN A 61 4.14 -2.58 -10.05
N ARG A 62 3.42 -2.76 -11.17
CA ARG A 62 3.70 -2.02 -12.41
C ARG A 62 3.58 -0.51 -12.22
N LEU A 63 2.46 -0.04 -11.65
CA LEU A 63 2.25 1.39 -11.37
C LEU A 63 3.31 1.97 -10.43
N PHE A 64 3.72 1.19 -9.44
CA PHE A 64 4.78 1.56 -8.51
C PHE A 64 6.13 1.65 -9.23
N SER A 65 6.56 0.61 -9.96
CA SER A 65 7.84 0.59 -10.68
C SER A 65 7.91 1.69 -11.74
N ASP A 66 6.81 1.96 -12.46
CA ASP A 66 6.71 3.06 -13.43
C ASP A 66 6.97 4.43 -12.79
N TRP A 67 6.51 4.65 -11.55
CA TRP A 67 6.75 5.89 -10.81
C TRP A 67 8.10 5.93 -10.07
N ALA A 68 8.48 4.81 -9.46
CA ALA A 68 9.63 4.71 -8.58
C ALA A 68 10.94 4.76 -9.36
N GLN A 69 10.99 4.11 -10.54
CA GLN A 69 12.16 4.08 -11.43
C GLN A 69 13.45 3.76 -10.68
N LEU A 70 13.40 2.75 -9.79
CA LEU A 70 14.55 2.37 -8.97
C LEU A 70 15.61 1.69 -9.85
N PRO A 71 16.92 1.89 -9.57
CA PRO A 71 18.00 1.30 -10.35
C PRO A 71 18.27 -0.17 -9.96
N VAL A 72 17.22 -0.95 -9.69
CA VAL A 72 17.28 -2.36 -9.29
C VAL A 72 16.21 -3.17 -10.02
N SER A 73 16.39 -4.49 -10.08
CA SER A 73 15.35 -5.38 -10.60
C SER A 73 14.15 -5.48 -9.66
N ASP A 74 12.97 -5.78 -10.20
CA ASP A 74 11.76 -6.02 -9.39
C ASP A 74 11.97 -7.13 -8.34
N ALA A 75 12.79 -8.14 -8.66
CA ALA A 75 13.15 -9.22 -7.74
C ALA A 75 13.98 -8.71 -6.55
N GLN A 76 15.02 -7.91 -6.82
CA GLN A 76 15.82 -7.30 -5.75
C GLN A 76 14.99 -6.36 -4.89
N TYR A 77 14.10 -5.57 -5.49
CA TYR A 77 13.18 -4.72 -4.74
C TYR A 77 12.26 -5.54 -3.83
N ALA A 78 11.71 -6.65 -4.32
CA ALA A 78 10.87 -7.54 -3.52
C ALA A 78 11.62 -8.16 -2.34
N ASP A 79 12.86 -8.59 -2.56
CA ASP A 79 13.72 -9.15 -1.50
C ASP A 79 14.06 -8.10 -0.43
N GLU A 80 14.43 -6.88 -0.85
CA GLU A 80 14.71 -5.76 0.05
C GLU A 80 13.47 -5.37 0.86
N LEU A 81 12.30 -5.29 0.21
CA LEU A 81 11.05 -4.96 0.86
C LEU A 81 10.65 -6.04 1.87
N ALA A 82 10.78 -7.32 1.52
CA ALA A 82 10.49 -8.43 2.41
C ALA A 82 11.38 -8.43 3.66
N ALA A 83 12.68 -8.11 3.50
CA ALA A 83 13.60 -7.98 4.62
C ALA A 83 13.18 -6.85 5.58
N VAL A 84 12.82 -5.67 5.04
CA VAL A 84 12.35 -4.54 5.84
C VAL A 84 11.01 -4.85 6.52
N GLN A 85 10.10 -5.54 5.82
CA GLN A 85 8.83 -5.96 6.43
C GLN A 85 9.04 -6.93 7.60
N ALA A 86 9.95 -7.89 7.47
CA ALA A 86 10.28 -8.82 8.56
C ALA A 86 10.84 -8.13 9.82
N GLU A 87 11.45 -6.95 9.66
CA GLU A 87 11.95 -6.13 10.79
C GLU A 87 10.85 -5.30 11.46
N HIS A 88 9.85 -4.83 10.71
CA HIS A 88 8.87 -3.85 11.16
C HIS A 88 7.47 -4.41 11.44
N PHE A 89 7.11 -5.53 10.84
CA PHE A 89 5.84 -6.19 11.12
C PHE A 89 5.98 -7.07 12.39
N PRO A 90 5.03 -6.98 13.35
CA PRO A 90 5.05 -7.76 14.59
C PRO A 90 4.71 -9.23 14.39
#